data_AF-A0A7Y4V976-F1
#
_entry.id   AF-A0A7Y4V976-F1
#
_cell.length_a   1.000
_cell.length_b   1.000
_cell.length_c   1.000
_cell.angle_alpha   90.00
_cell.angle_beta   90.00
_cell.angle_gamma   90.00
#
_symmetry.space_group_name_H-M   'P 1'
#
loop_
_entity.id
_entity.type
_entity.pdbx_description
1 polymer ?
#
loop_
_entity_poly.entity_id
_entity_poly.type
_entity_poly.pdbx_seq_one_letter_code
_entity_poly.pdbx_strand_id
1 'polypeptide(L)' 'NEVFELRGQFITRLELSIFDRWGSLVFYSDTNEPWNGTQRGLPMPLASYVWTANITDLAGRSFKRTGTVVLLRK' A
#
# COMPACT_ATOMS: atom_id res chain seq x y z
N ASN A 1 -4.25 13.15 -9.74
CA ASN A 1 -3.69 12.49 -8.54
C ASN A 1 -3.27 11.09 -8.91
N GLU A 2 -2.00 10.78 -8.71
CA GLU A 2 -1.47 9.43 -8.86
C GLU A 2 -1.67 8.72 -7.51
N VAL A 3 -2.29 7.55 -7.52
CA VAL A 3 -2.49 6.73 -6.33
C VAL A 3 -1.72 5.43 -6.48
N PHE A 4 -1.22 4.91 -5.37
CA PHE A 4 -0.64 3.58 -5.29
C PHE A 4 -1.73 2.58 -4.88
N GLU A 5 -2.03 1.66 -5.79
CA GLU A 5 -3.03 0.62 -5.60
C GLU A 5 -2.49 -0.71 -6.12
N LEU A 6 -2.94 -1.82 -5.52
CA LEU A 6 -2.63 -3.16 -6.00
C LEU A 6 -3.85 -3.73 -6.69
N ARG A 7 -3.66 -4.20 -7.92
CA ARG A 7 -4.71 -4.83 -8.73
C ARG A 7 -4.33 -6.27 -9.04
N GLY A 8 -5.31 -7.15 -8.97
CA GLY A 8 -5.17 -8.53 -9.37
C GLY A 8 -6.54 -9.14 -9.61
N GLN A 9 -6.57 -10.20 -10.42
CA GLN A 9 -7.79 -10.97 -10.63
C GLN A 9 -8.02 -11.92 -9.46
N PHE A 10 -9.30 -12.19 -9.16
CA PHE A 10 -9.71 -13.19 -8.18
C PHE A 10 -9.23 -12.94 -6.74
N ILE A 11 -8.93 -11.68 -6.37
CA ILE A 11 -8.59 -11.30 -5.00
C ILE A 11 -9.87 -11.23 -4.16
N THR A 12 -9.89 -11.92 -3.02
CA THR A 12 -10.99 -11.88 -2.04
C THR A 12 -10.65 -11.03 -0.83
N ARG A 13 -9.37 -10.95 -0.45
CA ARG A 13 -8.87 -10.10 0.63
C ARG A 13 -7.54 -9.49 0.22
N LEU A 14 -7.39 -8.19 0.45
CA LEU A 14 -6.13 -7.47 0.30
C LEU A 14 -5.91 -6.62 1.53
N GLU A 15 -4.82 -6.86 2.24
CA GLU A 15 -4.34 -5.98 3.30
C GLU A 15 -3.06 -5.30 2.81
N LEU A 16 -3.09 -3.99 2.67
CA LEU A 16 -1.96 -3.16 2.27
C LEU A 16 -1.46 -2.38 3.49
N SER A 17 -0.18 -2.52 3.80
CA SER A 17 0.53 -1.71 4.79
C SER A 17 1.66 -0.95 4.11
N ILE A 18 1.82 0.33 4.46
CA ILE A 18 2.92 1.17 3.96
C ILE A 18 3.64 1.78 5.15
N PHE A 19 4.96 1.77 5.07
CA PHE A 19 5.88 2.19 6.13
C PHE A 19 6.81 3.29 5.62
N ASP A 20 7.17 4.19 6.52
CA ASP A 20 8.26 5.14 6.26
C ASP A 20 9.64 4.46 6.30
N ARG A 21 10.70 5.25 6.04
CA ARG A 21 12.09 4.77 6.06
C ARG A 21 12.56 4.22 7.42
N TRP A 22 11.83 4.53 8.50
CA TRP A 22 12.15 4.11 9.86
C TRP A 22 11.33 2.89 10.28
N GLY A 23 10.49 2.35 9.39
CA GLY A 23 9.61 1.21 9.68
C GLY A 23 8.32 1.59 10.41
N SER A 24 7.99 2.89 10.52
CA SER A 24 6.73 3.32 11.12
C SER A 24 5.58 3.11 10.13
N LEU A 25 4.49 2.49 10.57
CA LEU A 25 3.29 2.31 9.75
C LEU A 25 2.63 3.68 9.49
N VAL A 26 2.53 4.06 8.22
CA VAL A 26 1.98 5.36 7.81
C VAL A 26 0.62 5.25 7.13
N PHE A 27 0.32 4.08 6.55
CA PHE A 27 -0.96 3.78 5.93
C PHE A 27 -1.27 2.28 6.06
N TYR A 28 -2.55 1.97 6.26
CA TYR A 28 -3.09 0.61 6.25
C TYR A 28 -4.47 0.63 5.59
N SER A 29 -4.77 -0.40 4.79
CA SER A 29 -6.10 -0.65 4.26
C SER A 29 -6.36 -2.15 4.09
N ASP A 30 -7.55 -2.60 4.46
CA ASP A 30 -8.10 -3.93 4.17
C ASP A 30 -9.32 -3.90 3.23
N THR A 31 -9.72 -2.71 2.79
CA THR A 31 -10.86 -2.44 1.91
C THR A 31 -10.43 -2.12 0.47
N ASN A 32 -9.17 -2.41 0.13
CA ASN A 32 -8.56 -2.05 -1.16
C ASN A 32 -8.55 -0.53 -1.42
N GLU A 33 -8.53 0.28 -0.35
CA GLU A 33 -8.37 1.73 -0.45
C GLU A 33 -6.96 2.05 -0.96
N PRO A 34 -6.81 2.88 -2.00
CA PRO A 34 -5.52 3.19 -2.56
C PRO A 34 -4.80 4.25 -1.71
N TRP A 35 -3.46 4.18 -1.65
CA TRP A 35 -2.67 5.19 -0.96
C TRP A 35 -2.34 6.36 -1.89
N ASN A 36 -2.64 7.57 -1.46
CA ASN A 36 -2.44 8.78 -2.26
C ASN A 36 -1.24 9.65 -1.81
N GLY A 37 -0.38 9.14 -0.92
CA GLY A 37 0.75 9.91 -0.39
C GLY A 37 0.37 10.92 0.69
N THR A 38 -0.82 10.83 1.28
CA THR A 38 -1.25 11.68 2.39
C THR A 38 -1.45 10.89 3.66
N GLN A 39 -1.30 11.56 4.80
CA GLN A 39 -1.63 11.03 6.12
C GLN A 39 -2.45 12.08 6.86
N ARG A 40 -3.67 11.71 7.28
CA ARG A 40 -4.61 12.62 7.96
C ARG A 40 -4.87 13.92 7.17
N GLY A 41 -4.97 13.82 5.84
CA GLY A 41 -5.19 14.96 4.95
C GLY A 41 -3.95 15.83 4.68
N LEU A 42 -2.81 15.55 5.32
CA LEU A 42 -1.57 16.28 5.07
C LEU A 42 -0.66 15.49 4.11
N PRO A 43 0.03 16.18 3.17
CA PRO A 43 0.95 15.53 2.27
C PRO A 43 2.16 14.99 3.02
N MET A 44 2.53 13.75 2.75
CA MET A 44 3.71 13.13 3.33
C MET A 44 5.00 13.62 2.66
N PRO A 45 6.17 13.45 3.31
CA PRO A 45 7.47 13.81 2.74
C PRO A 45 7.78 13.10 1.41
N LEU A 46 8.57 13.75 0.54
CA LEU A 46 9.12 13.11 -0.65
C LEU A 46 10.21 12.13 -0.22
N ALA A 47 9.89 10.85 -0.25
CA ALA A 47 10.77 9.78 0.23
C ALA A 47 10.40 8.45 -0.41
N SER A 48 11.26 7.45 -0.18
CA SER A 48 10.92 6.05 -0.42
C SER A 48 10.13 5.49 0.75
N TYR A 49 9.07 4.76 0.44
CA TYR A 49 8.19 4.08 1.36
C TYR A 49 8.18 2.60 1.06
N VAL A 50 8.24 1.77 2.10
CA VAL A 50 8.17 0.31 1.96
C VAL A 50 6.71 -0.10 2.07
N TRP A 51 6.25 -0.98 1.18
CA TRP A 51 4.90 -1.53 1.27
C TRP A 51 4.94 -3.05 1.41
N THR A 52 3.95 -3.59 2.13
CA THR A 52 3.69 -5.02 2.23
C THR A 52 2.22 -5.26 1.95
N ALA A 53 1.91 -6.29 1.18
CA ALA A 53 0.55 -6.70 0.90
C ALA A 53 0.34 -8.18 1.23
N ASN A 54 -0.67 -8.47 2.04
CA ASN A 54 -1.19 -9.82 2.24
C ASN A 54 -2.42 -9.98 1.35
N ILE A 55 -2.38 -10.94 0.44
CA ILE A 55 -3.41 -11.17 -0.57
C ILE A 55 -3.98 -12.56 -0.37
N THR A 56 -5.29 -12.71 -0.32
CA THR A 56 -5.97 -14.00 -0.41
C THR A 56 -6.77 -14.05 -1.71
N ASP A 57 -6.67 -15.15 -2.45
CA ASP A 57 -7.42 -15.36 -3.68
C ASP A 57 -8.74 -16.14 -3.47
N LEU A 58 -9.54 -16.30 -4.53
CA LEU A 58 -10.78 -17.09 -4.50
C LEU A 58 -10.58 -18.58 -4.19
N ALA A 59 -9.37 -19.12 -4.40
CA ALA A 59 -9.03 -20.48 -4.03
C ALA A 59 -8.58 -20.60 -2.56
N GLY A 60 -8.60 -19.49 -1.80
CA GLY A 60 -8.18 -19.43 -0.40
C GLY A 60 -6.65 -19.42 -0.23
N ARG A 61 -5.87 -19.24 -1.30
CA ARG A 61 -4.42 -19.19 -1.23
C ARG A 61 -3.98 -17.79 -0.80
N SER A 62 -3.05 -17.75 0.16
CA SER A 62 -2.50 -16.50 0.67
C SER A 62 -1.10 -16.24 0.13
N PHE A 63 -0.86 -15.00 -0.28
CA PHE A 63 0.40 -14.53 -0.85
C PHE A 63 0.85 -13.25 -0.13
N LYS A 64 2.14 -13.17 0.15
CA LYS A 64 2.77 -11.91 0.58
C LYS A 64 3.50 -11.28 -0.59
N ARG A 65 3.32 -9.97 -0.77
CA ARG A 65 4.08 -9.15 -1.72
C ARG A 65 4.66 -7.95 -0.98
N THR A 66 5.84 -7.53 -1.39
CA THR A 66 6.54 -6.40 -0.78
C THR A 66 7.27 -5.61 -1.84
N GLY A 67 7.52 -4.34 -1.58
CA GLY A 67 8.31 -3.51 -2.47
C GLY A 67 8.52 -2.11 -1.89
N THR A 68 9.02 -1.24 -2.75
CA THR A 68 9.25 0.17 -2.43
C THR A 68 8.50 1.03 -3.42
N VAL A 69 7.92 2.12 -2.94
CA VAL A 69 7.31 3.17 -3.76
C VAL A 69 7.99 4.49 -3.41
N VAL A 70 8.32 5.30 -4.42
CA VAL A 70 8.93 6.62 -4.21
C VAL A 70 7.85 7.67 -4.39
N LEU A 71 7.63 8.50 -3.37
CA LEU A 71 6.73 9.64 -3.48
C LEU A 71 7.49 10.83 -4.08
N LEU A 72 7.02 11.31 -5.23
CA LEU A 72 7.56 12.45 -5.97
C LEU A 72 6.49 13.55 -6.10
N ARG A 73 6.90 14.82 -6.20
CA ARG A 73 6.04 15.93 -6.61
C ARG A 73 6.40 16.32 -8.05
N LYS A 74 5.39 16.50 -8.89
CA LYS A 74 5.53 17.16 -10.20
C LYS A 74 5.43 18.66 -10.04
#